data_AF-A0A416UCZ6-F1
#
_entry.id   AF-A0A416UCZ6-F1
#
_cell.length_a   1.000
_cell.length_b   1.000
_cell.length_c   1.000
_cell.angle_alpha   90.00
_cell.angle_beta   90.00
_cell.angle_gamma   90.00
#
_symmetry.space_group_name_H-M   'P 1'
#
loop_
_entity.id
_entity.type
_entity.pdbx_description
1 polymer ?
#
loop_
_entity_poly.entity_id
_entity_poly.type
_entity_poly.pdbx_seq_one_letter_code
_entity_poly.pdbx_strand_id
1 'polypeptide(L)'
;MTTKDQERQAIEKIRKIVEGLGENSYVGFAMEGVLELAEDNIREDTACSMKKSAEIAWERADKAETENKDLKKEVEDLKKTVEKRGATISELNTELCNTRAEAKANEIPEELVQEMYCMAYDKEAESIGKMERAADQMTEATIAGEDAHGFAEEYKKQKENRNRYRKVMEMLDQRERRRAGR
;
A
#
# COMPACT_ATOMS: atom_id res chain seq x y z
N MET A 1 68.14 -18.39 -11.19
CA MET A 1 66.84 -18.03 -11.77
C MET A 1 66.78 -18.68 -13.14
N THR A 2 65.73 -19.44 -13.43
CA THR A 2 65.53 -20.04 -14.75
C THR A 2 65.09 -18.95 -15.71
N THR A 3 65.61 -18.94 -16.93
CA THR A 3 65.20 -17.98 -17.97
C THR A 3 63.94 -18.48 -18.68
N LYS A 4 63.13 -17.56 -19.24
CA LYS A 4 61.93 -17.91 -20.02
C LYS A 4 62.24 -18.89 -21.16
N ASP A 5 63.41 -18.78 -21.78
CA ASP A 5 63.85 -19.69 -22.85
C ASP A 5 64.20 -21.09 -22.33
N GLN A 6 64.80 -21.18 -21.13
CA GLN A 6 65.03 -22.48 -20.47
C GLN A 6 63.71 -23.17 -20.11
N GLU A 7 62.68 -22.41 -19.69
CA GLU A 7 61.36 -22.97 -19.40
C GLU A 7 60.65 -23.45 -20.66
N ARG A 8 60.68 -22.67 -21.76
CA ARG A 8 60.15 -23.11 -23.07
C ARG A 8 60.81 -24.39 -23.58
N GLN A 9 62.13 -24.49 -23.44
CA GLN A 9 62.85 -25.72 -23.80
C GLN A 9 62.44 -26.92 -22.93
N ALA A 10 62.10 -26.71 -21.66
CA ALA A 10 61.60 -27.76 -20.80
C ALA A 10 60.21 -28.22 -21.24
N ILE A 11 59.31 -27.28 -21.57
CA ILE A 11 57.97 -27.59 -22.10
C ILE A 11 58.05 -28.43 -23.37
N GLU A 12 58.88 -28.04 -24.34
CA GLU A 12 59.03 -28.76 -25.61
C GLU A 12 59.53 -30.20 -25.43
N LYS A 13 60.43 -30.43 -24.46
CA LYS A 13 60.90 -31.78 -24.12
C LYS A 13 59.78 -32.62 -23.53
N ILE A 14 58.99 -32.04 -22.62
CA ILE A 14 57.85 -32.73 -22.00
C ILE A 14 56.78 -33.02 -23.05
N ARG A 15 56.48 -32.08 -23.95
CA ARG A 15 55.52 -32.24 -25.05
C ARG A 15 55.86 -33.46 -25.92
N LYS A 16 57.11 -33.59 -26.36
CA LYS A 16 57.59 -34.76 -27.12
C LYS A 16 57.46 -36.08 -26.37
N ILE A 17 57.72 -36.09 -25.06
CA ILE A 17 57.54 -37.29 -24.23
C ILE A 17 56.07 -37.69 -24.22
N VAL A 18 55.16 -36.72 -24.01
CA VAL A 18 53.73 -36.97 -23.93
C VAL A 18 53.14 -37.44 -25.27
N GLU A 19 53.48 -36.76 -26.37
CA GLU A 19 53.06 -37.13 -27.72
C GLU A 19 53.58 -38.52 -28.11
N GLY A 20 54.80 -38.88 -27.70
CA GLY A 20 55.39 -40.20 -27.95
C GLY A 20 54.67 -41.37 -27.26
N LEU A 21 53.79 -41.10 -26.30
CA LEU A 21 52.96 -42.13 -25.64
C LEU A 21 51.70 -42.50 -26.45
N GLY A 22 51.39 -41.75 -27.52
CA GLY A 22 50.22 -41.96 -28.37
C GLY A 22 48.93 -41.30 -27.88
N GLU A 23 47.96 -41.16 -28.79
CA GLU A 23 46.73 -40.36 -28.61
C GLU A 23 45.80 -40.86 -27.48
N ASN A 24 45.86 -42.14 -27.14
CA ASN A 24 45.05 -42.74 -26.07
C ASN A 24 45.81 -42.84 -24.74
N SER A 25 46.92 -42.12 -24.58
CA SER A 25 47.71 -42.11 -23.36
C SER A 25 46.96 -41.45 -22.22
N TYR A 26 46.82 -42.15 -21.09
CA TYR A 26 46.29 -41.57 -19.85
C TYR A 26 47.07 -40.34 -19.39
N VAL A 27 48.39 -40.32 -19.63
CA VAL A 27 49.24 -39.16 -19.32
C VAL A 27 48.96 -38.02 -20.29
N GLY A 28 48.74 -38.31 -21.57
CA GLY A 28 48.32 -37.32 -22.57
C GLY A 28 47.01 -36.63 -22.18
N PHE A 29 45.99 -37.40 -21.84
CA PHE A 29 44.72 -36.86 -21.35
C PHE A 29 44.89 -36.03 -20.07
N ALA A 30 45.66 -36.50 -19.10
CA ALA A 30 45.87 -35.76 -17.85
C ALA A 30 46.64 -34.44 -18.04
N MET A 31 47.43 -34.32 -19.12
CA MET A 31 48.23 -33.14 -19.42
C MET A 31 47.57 -32.19 -20.43
N GLU A 32 46.37 -32.51 -20.92
CA GLU A 32 45.62 -31.65 -21.84
C GLU A 32 45.43 -30.24 -21.24
N GLY A 33 45.93 -29.21 -21.94
CA GLY A 33 45.89 -27.82 -21.49
C GLY A 33 46.94 -27.42 -20.45
N VAL A 34 47.69 -28.37 -19.87
CA VAL A 34 48.72 -28.08 -18.85
C VAL A 34 49.93 -27.39 -19.45
N LEU A 35 50.40 -27.86 -20.61
CA LEU A 35 51.58 -27.29 -21.26
C LEU A 35 51.27 -25.96 -21.92
N GLU A 36 50.07 -25.80 -22.49
CA GLU A 36 49.57 -24.53 -23.03
C GLU A 36 49.46 -23.48 -21.93
N LEU A 37 48.91 -23.84 -20.75
CA LEU A 37 48.88 -22.95 -19.59
C LEU A 37 50.29 -22.58 -19.10
N ALA A 38 51.24 -23.52 -19.15
CA ALA A 38 52.62 -23.23 -18.79
C ALA A 38 53.27 -22.24 -19.78
N GLU A 39 52.99 -22.35 -21.08
CA GLU A 39 53.44 -21.38 -22.09
C GLU A 39 52.85 -19.99 -21.85
N ASP A 40 51.55 -19.91 -21.54
CA ASP A 40 50.87 -18.66 -21.18
C ASP A 40 51.42 -18.04 -19.89
N ASN A 41 51.67 -18.84 -18.86
CA ASN A 41 52.31 -18.40 -17.62
C ASN A 41 53.67 -17.74 -17.90
N ILE A 42 54.50 -18.35 -18.74
CA ILE A 42 55.80 -17.79 -19.14
C ILE A 42 55.62 -16.48 -19.92
N ARG A 43 54.67 -16.43 -20.86
CA ARG A 43 54.40 -15.25 -21.70
C ARG A 43 53.92 -14.07 -20.86
N GLU A 44 52.92 -14.31 -20.01
CA GLU A 44 52.23 -13.28 -19.22
C GLU A 44 52.89 -12.99 -17.87
N ASP A 45 53.98 -13.69 -17.53
CA ASP A 45 54.66 -13.57 -16.23
C ASP A 45 53.73 -13.89 -15.04
N THR A 46 52.90 -14.94 -15.22
CA THR A 46 51.92 -15.40 -14.23
C THR A 46 52.25 -16.80 -13.73
N ALA A 47 51.62 -17.20 -12.63
CA ALA A 47 51.82 -18.50 -11.98
C ALA A 47 50.47 -19.20 -11.77
N CYS A 48 49.67 -19.33 -12.83
CA CYS A 48 48.38 -19.99 -12.80
C CYS A 48 48.54 -21.52 -12.80
N SER A 49 47.67 -22.22 -12.07
CA SER A 49 47.66 -23.69 -12.00
C SER A 49 46.25 -24.19 -12.25
N MET A 50 46.09 -25.20 -13.13
CA MET A 50 44.79 -25.80 -13.41
C MET A 50 44.11 -26.34 -12.16
N LYS A 51 44.88 -26.95 -11.24
CA LYS A 51 44.36 -27.44 -9.95
C LYS A 51 43.72 -26.32 -9.14
N LYS A 52 44.46 -25.22 -8.94
CA LYS A 52 43.97 -24.09 -8.14
C LYS A 52 42.76 -23.42 -8.80
N SER A 53 42.77 -23.30 -10.13
CA SER A 53 41.62 -22.78 -10.87
C SER A 53 40.38 -23.66 -10.72
N ALA A 54 40.55 -25.00 -10.78
CA ALA A 54 39.46 -25.95 -10.58
C ALA A 54 38.90 -25.91 -9.15
N GLU A 55 39.77 -25.86 -8.14
CA GLU A 55 39.38 -25.73 -6.72
C GLU A 55 38.54 -24.45 -6.49
N ILE A 56 38.99 -23.31 -7.01
CA ILE A 56 38.25 -22.05 -6.93
C ILE A 56 36.90 -22.14 -7.66
N ALA A 57 36.87 -22.77 -8.84
CA ALA A 57 35.63 -22.95 -9.60
C ALA A 57 34.63 -23.81 -8.83
N TRP A 58 35.10 -24.88 -8.17
CA TRP A 58 34.27 -25.76 -7.34
C TRP A 58 33.73 -25.05 -6.11
N GLU A 59 34.58 -24.32 -5.38
CA GLU A 59 34.15 -23.54 -4.22
C GLU A 59 33.09 -22.49 -4.60
N ARG A 60 33.27 -21.81 -5.73
CA ARG A 60 32.28 -20.87 -6.26
C ARG A 60 30.98 -21.56 -6.67
N ALA A 61 31.05 -22.74 -7.28
CA ALA A 61 29.88 -23.51 -7.67
C ALA A 61 29.08 -23.97 -6.45
N ASP A 62 29.75 -24.50 -5.42
CA ASP A 62 29.10 -24.93 -4.18
C ASP A 62 28.45 -23.76 -3.44
N LYS A 63 29.15 -22.62 -3.36
CA LYS A 63 28.58 -21.39 -2.81
C LYS A 63 27.37 -20.90 -3.60
N ALA A 64 27.45 -20.90 -4.93
CA ALA A 64 26.33 -20.50 -5.78
C ALA A 64 25.15 -21.47 -5.67
N GLU A 65 25.39 -22.76 -5.48
CA GLU A 65 24.34 -23.77 -5.29
C GLU A 65 23.61 -23.57 -3.95
N THR A 66 24.36 -23.30 -2.88
CA THR A 66 23.78 -23.01 -1.56
C THR A 66 22.96 -21.73 -1.58
N GLU A 67 23.50 -20.63 -2.12
CA GLU A 67 22.78 -19.37 -2.30
C GLU A 67 21.51 -19.55 -3.14
N ASN A 68 21.56 -20.32 -4.25
CA ASN A 68 20.38 -20.60 -5.07
C ASN A 68 19.31 -21.39 -4.32
N LYS A 69 19.69 -22.34 -3.46
CA LYS A 69 18.72 -23.10 -2.64
C LYS A 69 18.01 -22.19 -1.66
N ASP A 70 18.71 -21.26 -1.04
CA ASP A 70 18.12 -20.33 -0.07
C ASP A 70 17.23 -19.29 -0.74
N LEU A 71 17.69 -18.70 -1.86
CA LEU A 71 16.86 -17.79 -2.67
C LEU A 71 15.57 -18.46 -3.15
N LYS A 72 15.61 -19.74 -3.55
CA LYS A 72 14.40 -20.49 -3.92
C LYS A 72 13.40 -20.63 -2.77
N LYS A 73 13.89 -20.85 -1.54
CA LYS A 73 13.01 -20.91 -0.36
C LYS A 73 12.38 -19.55 -0.08
N GLU A 74 13.18 -18.48 -0.13
CA GLU A 74 12.69 -17.11 0.10
C GLU A 74 11.62 -16.71 -0.92
N VAL A 75 11.82 -17.03 -2.21
CA VAL A 75 10.83 -16.79 -3.26
C VAL A 75 9.53 -17.54 -2.99
N GLU A 76 9.61 -18.78 -2.52
CA GLU A 76 8.42 -19.58 -2.18
C GLU A 76 7.65 -18.99 -1.00
N ASP A 77 8.35 -18.53 0.04
CA ASP A 77 7.73 -17.89 1.21
C ASP A 77 7.12 -16.52 0.86
N LEU A 78 7.78 -15.75 -0.01
CA LEU A 78 7.24 -14.50 -0.54
C LEU A 78 5.98 -14.73 -1.37
N LYS A 79 5.95 -15.76 -2.24
CA LYS A 79 4.75 -16.12 -3.00
C LYS A 79 3.55 -16.41 -2.09
N LYS A 80 3.73 -17.26 -1.08
CA LYS A 80 2.67 -17.55 -0.08
C LYS A 80 2.19 -16.30 0.63
N THR A 81 3.10 -15.36 0.92
CA THR A 81 2.76 -14.08 1.56
C THR A 81 1.93 -13.19 0.62
N VAL A 82 2.30 -13.12 -0.65
CA VAL A 82 1.56 -12.36 -1.68
C VAL A 82 0.17 -12.94 -1.88
N GLU A 83 0.03 -14.26 -1.96
CA GLU A 83 -1.27 -14.94 -2.08
C GLU A 83 -2.19 -14.63 -0.90
N LYS A 84 -1.68 -14.75 0.34
CA LYS A 84 -2.44 -14.40 1.55
C LYS A 84 -2.88 -12.95 1.54
N ARG A 85 -1.98 -12.02 1.21
CA ARG A 85 -2.31 -10.59 1.11
C ARG A 85 -3.36 -10.32 0.03
N GLY A 86 -3.28 -11.01 -1.11
CA GLY A 86 -4.27 -10.93 -2.19
C GLY A 86 -5.67 -11.35 -1.73
N ALA A 87 -5.77 -12.45 -0.98
CA ALA A 87 -7.04 -12.90 -0.40
C ALA A 87 -7.64 -11.86 0.57
N THR A 88 -6.83 -11.34 1.51
CA THR A 88 -7.28 -10.31 2.45
C THR A 88 -7.73 -9.02 1.76
N ILE A 89 -7.02 -8.58 0.71
CA ILE A 89 -7.43 -7.42 -0.09
C ILE A 89 -8.80 -7.66 -0.73
N SER A 90 -9.04 -8.85 -1.27
CA SER A 90 -10.32 -9.21 -1.88
C SER A 90 -11.47 -9.22 -0.86
N GLU A 91 -11.23 -9.75 0.34
CA GLU A 91 -12.20 -9.76 1.44
C GLU A 91 -12.55 -8.33 1.87
N LEU A 92 -11.53 -7.52 2.18
CA LEU A 92 -11.73 -6.12 2.58
C LEU A 92 -12.44 -5.30 1.50
N ASN A 93 -12.13 -5.52 0.22
CA ASN A 93 -12.83 -4.83 -0.87
C ASN A 93 -14.32 -5.22 -0.93
N THR A 94 -14.64 -6.48 -0.65
CA THR A 94 -16.03 -6.95 -0.59
C THR A 94 -16.77 -6.31 0.57
N GLU A 95 -16.16 -6.28 1.76
CA GLU A 95 -16.71 -5.60 2.94
C GLU A 95 -16.91 -4.10 2.72
N LEU A 96 -15.94 -3.42 2.09
CA LEU A 96 -16.05 -2.00 1.73
C LEU A 96 -17.18 -1.73 0.75
N CYS A 97 -17.39 -2.61 -0.24
CA CYS A 97 -18.52 -2.51 -1.16
C CYS A 97 -19.86 -2.67 -0.43
N ASN A 98 -19.97 -3.67 0.44
CA ASN A 98 -21.20 -3.94 1.20
C ASN A 98 -21.53 -2.78 2.14
N THR A 99 -20.56 -2.33 2.94
CA THR A 99 -20.73 -1.18 3.85
C THR A 99 -21.09 0.10 3.11
N ARG A 100 -20.50 0.34 1.93
CA ARG A 100 -20.87 1.48 1.09
C ARG A 100 -22.30 1.36 0.54
N ALA A 101 -22.73 0.16 0.17
CA ALA A 101 -24.09 -0.08 -0.30
C ALA A 101 -25.10 0.13 0.84
N GLU A 102 -24.83 -0.39 2.04
CA GLU A 102 -25.64 -0.18 3.24
C GLU A 102 -25.71 1.30 3.64
N ALA A 103 -24.58 2.01 3.61
CA ALA A 103 -24.55 3.44 3.92
C ALA A 103 -25.40 4.25 2.94
N LYS A 104 -25.39 3.90 1.64
CA LYS A 104 -26.26 4.53 0.63
C LYS A 104 -27.73 4.18 0.84
N ALA A 105 -28.03 2.92 1.16
CA ALA A 105 -29.41 2.48 1.40
C ALA A 105 -30.03 3.16 2.63
N ASN A 106 -29.22 3.46 3.65
CA ASN A 106 -29.64 4.16 4.86
C ASN A 106 -29.53 5.70 4.77
N GLU A 107 -29.08 6.24 3.63
CA GLU A 107 -28.97 7.68 3.47
C GLU A 107 -30.35 8.31 3.29
N ILE A 108 -30.66 9.34 4.08
CA ILE A 108 -31.93 10.06 3.96
C ILE A 108 -31.99 10.68 2.54
N PRO A 109 -33.02 10.39 1.73
CA PRO A 109 -33.18 10.95 0.40
C PRO A 109 -33.16 12.48 0.43
N GLU A 110 -32.58 13.09 -0.59
CA GLU A 110 -32.43 14.55 -0.62
C GLU A 110 -33.78 15.26 -0.68
N GLU A 111 -34.75 14.68 -1.36
CA GLU A 111 -36.14 15.17 -1.40
C GLU A 111 -36.74 15.28 0.01
N LEU A 112 -36.52 14.28 0.87
CA LEU A 112 -37.02 14.29 2.23
C LEU A 112 -36.29 15.33 3.10
N VAL A 113 -35.01 15.57 2.86
CA VAL A 113 -34.27 16.64 3.55
C VAL A 113 -34.77 18.03 3.16
N GLN A 114 -35.03 18.24 1.86
CA GLN A 114 -35.63 19.48 1.40
C GLN A 114 -37.03 19.68 1.98
N GLU A 115 -37.85 18.63 2.04
CA GLU A 115 -39.17 18.69 2.67
C GLU A 115 -39.06 19.02 4.17
N MET A 116 -38.10 18.42 4.89
CA MET A 116 -37.82 18.75 6.28
C MET A 116 -37.40 20.22 6.47
N TYR A 117 -36.64 20.77 5.53
CA TYR A 117 -36.24 22.18 5.55
C TYR A 117 -37.45 23.10 5.42
N CYS A 118 -38.30 22.85 4.42
CA CYS A 118 -39.55 23.61 4.22
C CYS A 118 -40.46 23.53 5.44
N MET A 119 -40.68 22.32 5.98
CA MET A 119 -41.51 22.14 7.18
C MET A 119 -40.97 22.88 8.39
N ALA A 120 -39.65 22.87 8.60
CA ALA A 120 -39.03 23.60 9.70
C ALA A 120 -39.17 25.11 9.51
N TYR A 121 -39.01 25.61 8.29
CA TYR A 121 -39.21 27.02 7.97
C TYR A 121 -40.65 27.47 8.22
N ASP A 122 -41.63 26.74 7.70
CA ASP A 122 -43.06 27.06 7.88
C ASP A 122 -43.45 27.05 9.35
N LYS A 123 -42.95 26.07 10.12
CA LYS A 123 -43.19 25.99 11.56
C LYS A 123 -42.49 27.08 12.35
N GLU A 124 -41.31 27.54 11.92
CA GLU A 124 -40.66 28.71 12.50
C GLU A 124 -41.51 29.96 12.25
N ALA A 125 -41.96 30.17 11.01
CA ALA A 125 -42.80 31.31 10.63
C ALA A 125 -44.15 31.31 11.37
N GLU A 126 -44.83 30.16 11.48
CA GLU A 126 -46.04 30.01 12.28
C GLU A 126 -45.81 30.39 13.75
N SER A 127 -44.68 29.98 14.33
CA SER A 127 -44.33 30.29 15.72
C SER A 127 -44.08 31.79 15.90
N ILE A 128 -43.39 32.43 14.95
CA ILE A 128 -43.17 33.89 14.93
C ILE A 128 -44.52 34.63 14.88
N GLY A 129 -45.41 34.27 13.95
CA GLY A 129 -46.72 34.92 13.85
C GLY A 129 -47.64 34.69 15.06
N LYS A 130 -47.45 33.60 15.82
CA LYS A 130 -48.15 33.41 17.11
C LYS A 130 -47.52 34.24 18.23
N MET A 131 -46.19 34.39 18.23
CA MET A 131 -45.50 35.29 19.16
C MET A 131 -45.93 36.74 18.96
N GLU A 132 -46.00 37.21 17.71
CA GLU A 132 -46.46 38.56 17.38
C GLU A 132 -47.88 38.81 17.92
N ARG A 133 -48.83 37.91 17.61
CA ARG A 133 -50.20 38.00 18.13
C ARG A 133 -50.28 37.98 19.66
N ALA A 134 -49.50 37.12 20.32
CA ALA A 134 -49.45 37.09 21.78
C ALA A 134 -48.87 38.40 22.36
N ALA A 135 -47.91 39.02 21.68
CA ALA A 135 -47.34 40.31 22.09
C ALA A 135 -48.33 41.47 21.93
N ASP A 136 -49.09 41.49 20.83
CA ASP A 136 -50.15 42.46 20.61
C ASP A 136 -51.23 42.33 21.69
N GLN A 137 -51.69 41.11 21.96
CA GLN A 137 -52.68 40.82 23.01
C GLN A 137 -52.19 41.17 24.42
N MET A 138 -50.91 40.90 24.74
CA MET A 138 -50.30 41.35 26.00
C MET A 138 -50.37 42.87 26.14
N THR A 139 -50.07 43.59 25.06
CA THR A 139 -50.05 45.06 25.04
C THR A 139 -51.45 45.62 25.21
N GLU A 140 -52.43 45.09 24.48
CA GLU A 140 -53.85 45.46 24.60
C GLU A 140 -54.39 45.21 26.00
N ALA A 141 -54.17 44.01 26.58
CA ALA A 141 -54.60 43.68 27.93
C ALA A 141 -53.97 44.63 28.97
N THR A 142 -52.68 44.93 28.82
CA THR A 142 -51.98 45.86 29.72
C THR A 142 -52.56 47.28 29.65
N ILE A 143 -52.87 47.78 28.44
CA ILE A 143 -53.50 49.10 28.24
C ILE A 143 -54.92 49.12 28.85
N ALA A 144 -55.67 48.03 28.71
CA ALA A 144 -57.01 47.88 29.27
C ALA A 144 -57.03 47.65 30.80
N GLY A 145 -55.88 47.38 31.43
CA GLY A 145 -55.77 47.02 32.85
C GLY A 145 -56.20 45.58 33.16
N GLU A 146 -56.22 44.71 32.15
CA GLU A 146 -56.54 43.28 32.26
C GLU A 146 -55.27 42.43 32.53
N ASP A 147 -55.47 41.15 32.87
CA ASP A 147 -54.36 40.22 33.13
C ASP A 147 -53.68 39.76 31.82
N ALA A 148 -52.42 40.16 31.63
CA ALA A 148 -51.61 39.79 30.47
C ALA A 148 -50.83 38.47 30.65
N HIS A 149 -50.89 37.81 31.83
CA HIS A 149 -50.00 36.69 32.16
C HIS A 149 -50.16 35.50 31.21
N GLY A 150 -51.39 35.15 30.83
CA GLY A 150 -51.65 34.04 29.91
C GLY A 150 -51.01 34.24 28.53
N PHE A 151 -51.07 35.47 28.00
CA PHE A 151 -50.44 35.81 26.72
C PHE A 151 -48.90 35.81 26.82
N ALA A 152 -48.33 36.18 27.97
CA ALA A 152 -46.89 36.10 28.22
C ALA A 152 -46.36 34.67 28.23
N GLU A 153 -47.10 33.73 28.83
CA GLU A 153 -46.74 32.32 28.82
C GLU A 153 -46.83 31.71 27.41
N GLU A 154 -47.88 32.05 26.65
CA GLU A 154 -47.99 31.61 25.24
C GLU A 154 -46.84 32.18 24.38
N TYR A 155 -46.46 33.44 24.58
CA TYR A 155 -45.30 34.03 23.89
C TYR A 155 -44.00 33.26 24.17
N LYS A 156 -43.72 32.95 25.44
CA LYS A 156 -42.51 32.19 25.83
C LYS A 156 -42.49 30.82 25.16
N LYS A 157 -43.61 30.10 25.21
CA LYS A 157 -43.77 28.79 24.58
C LYS A 157 -43.52 28.84 23.07
N GLN A 158 -44.06 29.84 22.37
CA GLN A 158 -43.84 29.98 20.93
C GLN A 158 -42.40 30.40 20.59
N LYS A 159 -41.74 31.17 21.46
CA LYS A 159 -40.31 31.48 21.34
C LYS A 159 -39.43 30.23 21.42
N GLU A 160 -39.75 29.31 22.32
CA GLU A 160 -39.06 28.02 22.41
C GLU A 160 -39.28 27.17 21.16
N ASN A 161 -40.53 27.10 20.66
CA ASN A 161 -40.85 26.40 19.42
C ASN A 161 -40.06 26.96 18.23
N ARG A 162 -40.05 28.28 18.05
CA ARG A 162 -39.26 28.96 17.01
C ARG A 162 -37.78 28.59 17.08
N ASN A 163 -37.19 28.64 18.27
CA ASN A 163 -35.77 28.27 18.44
C ASN A 163 -35.50 26.80 18.11
N ARG A 164 -36.45 25.91 18.41
CA ARG A 164 -36.34 24.48 18.06
C ARG A 164 -36.30 24.27 16.54
N TYR A 165 -37.21 24.89 15.79
CA TYR A 165 -37.26 24.74 14.33
C TYR A 165 -36.06 25.39 13.63
N ARG A 166 -35.61 26.54 14.13
CA ARG A 166 -34.34 27.14 13.70
C ARG A 166 -33.15 26.19 13.85
N LYS A 167 -33.04 25.52 14.99
CA LYS A 167 -31.98 24.53 15.25
C LYS A 167 -32.06 23.35 14.28
N VAL A 168 -33.26 22.93 13.89
CA VAL A 168 -33.44 21.89 12.85
C VAL A 168 -32.82 22.34 11.53
N MET A 169 -33.12 23.57 11.07
CA MET A 169 -32.54 24.10 9.83
C MET A 169 -31.01 24.21 9.91
N GLU A 170 -30.45 24.66 11.03
CA GLU A 170 -28.99 24.69 11.23
C GLU A 170 -28.34 23.30 11.13
N MET A 171 -28.99 22.25 11.65
CA MET A 171 -28.49 20.87 11.53
C MET A 171 -28.54 20.36 10.10
N LEU A 172 -29.58 20.74 9.32
CA LEU A 172 -29.68 20.42 7.90
C LEU A 172 -28.58 21.13 7.10
N ASP A 173 -28.31 22.40 7.37
CA ASP A 173 -27.21 23.14 6.73
C ASP A 173 -25.83 22.51 7.00
N GLN A 174 -25.61 22.01 8.23
CA GLN A 174 -24.38 21.29 8.58
C GLN A 174 -24.27 19.94 7.85
N ARG A 175 -25.38 19.25 7.60
CA ARG A 175 -25.39 18.04 6.76
C ARG A 175 -24.97 18.38 5.33
N GLU A 176 -25.51 19.44 4.75
CA GLU A 176 -25.18 19.86 3.38
C GLU A 176 -23.70 20.25 3.24
N ARG A 177 -23.15 21.01 4.19
CA ARG A 177 -21.70 21.33 4.20
C ARG A 177 -20.81 20.09 4.25
N ARG A 178 -21.20 19.07 5.04
CA ARG A 178 -20.47 17.79 5.10
C ARG A 178 -20.61 16.95 3.83
N ARG A 179 -21.67 17.14 3.04
CA ARG A 179 -21.81 16.51 1.71
C ARG A 179 -20.98 17.25 0.66
N ALA A 180 -21.00 18.58 0.64
CA ALA A 180 -20.27 19.37 -0.35
C ALA A 180 -18.73 19.29 -0.24
N GLY A 181 -18.20 18.93 0.93
CA GLY A 181 -16.76 18.72 1.15
C GLY A 181 -16.27 17.28 1.02
N ARG A 182 -17.12 16.33 0.58
CA ARG A 182 -16.78 14.92 0.37
C ARG A 182 -16.55 14.59 -1.10
#